data_AF-A0A967HXQ6-F1
#
_entry.id   AF-A0A967HXQ6-F1
#
_cell.length_a   1.000
_cell.length_b   1.000
_cell.length_c   1.000
_cell.angle_alpha   90.00
_cell.angle_beta   90.00
_cell.angle_gamma   90.00
#
_symmetry.space_group_name_H-M   'P 1'
#
loop_
_entity.id
_entity.type
_entity.pdbx_description
1 polymer ?
#
loop_
_entity_poly.entity_id
_entity_poly.type
_entity_poly.pdbx_seq_one_letter_code
_entity_poly.pdbx_strand_id
1 'polypeptide(L)'
;MKKTGVFYHPSFSRRSYLTRGSRLEDFPEAIDYLLARDNVVLYESPAIEEEWILKVHTPELIRGVESDPLCSTGWHSVGGVVLAGEKICTGEIYNGFALIGAGGHHSGRDYFGGFCCFNDVVITITYLREIHNIQRFAILDTDAHHGDGTRDLLKNDPDVLHVCFCGMETCSEDGTKVDVPAPGGYWGFWGKAANNVDEAYANKVREEFGPRVANFKPDLIFWYFGFDTHKGDYGSLGLSKACFLDIAHFMRQTADEVTDGRLEVVLGGGSRTDLATALIPPIIEVLAE
;
A
#
# COMPACT_ATOMS: atom_id res chain seq x y z
N MET A 1 19.31 16.34 4.84
CA MET A 1 18.24 15.94 5.76
C MET A 1 17.38 14.93 5.01
N LYS A 2 17.10 13.76 5.60
CA LYS A 2 16.24 12.74 4.98
C LYS A 2 14.81 13.29 4.93
N LYS A 3 14.25 13.44 3.72
CA LYS A 3 12.89 13.99 3.53
C LYS A 3 11.89 12.85 3.38
N THR A 4 10.74 12.99 4.02
CA THR A 4 9.58 12.10 3.85
C THR A 4 8.55 12.80 2.99
N GLY A 5 8.18 12.20 1.86
CA GLY A 5 7.12 12.70 1.00
C GLY A 5 5.75 12.20 1.44
N VAL A 6 4.75 13.07 1.40
CA VAL A 6 3.33 12.68 1.51
C VAL A 6 2.64 13.05 0.22
N PHE A 7 1.95 12.10 -0.41
CA PHE A 7 1.32 12.30 -1.71
C PHE A 7 -0.20 12.29 -1.55
N TYR A 8 -0.85 13.37 -1.97
CA TYR A 8 -2.28 13.58 -1.76
C TYR A 8 -2.87 14.40 -2.90
N HIS A 9 -4.13 14.16 -3.24
CA HIS A 9 -4.89 15.02 -4.13
C HIS A 9 -6.18 15.50 -3.45
N PRO A 10 -6.58 16.78 -3.60
CA PRO A 10 -7.77 17.33 -2.93
C PRO A 10 -9.08 16.57 -3.17
N SER A 11 -9.20 15.81 -4.26
CA SER A 11 -10.39 15.00 -4.52
C SER A 11 -10.54 13.83 -3.55
N PHE A 12 -9.47 13.37 -2.91
CA PHE A 12 -9.50 12.21 -2.02
C PHE A 12 -10.37 12.47 -0.78
N SER A 13 -10.41 13.69 -0.25
CA SER A 13 -11.28 14.05 0.89
C SER A 13 -12.78 13.96 0.63
N ARG A 14 -13.20 13.94 -0.64
CA ARG A 14 -14.62 13.98 -1.04
C ARG A 14 -15.08 12.77 -1.84
N ARG A 15 -14.13 11.98 -2.33
CA ARG A 15 -14.39 10.89 -3.30
C ARG A 15 -13.60 9.61 -3.01
N SER A 16 -13.00 9.47 -1.82
CA SER A 16 -12.30 8.23 -1.44
C SER A 16 -13.27 7.09 -1.07
N TYR A 17 -12.94 5.85 -1.43
CA TYR A 17 -13.40 4.53 -0.94
C TYR A 17 -14.73 4.44 -0.15
N LEU A 18 -15.62 3.51 -0.54
CA LEU A 18 -16.85 3.06 0.16
C LEU A 18 -17.73 4.11 0.88
N THR A 19 -18.91 4.33 0.31
CA THR A 19 -20.17 4.83 0.93
C THR A 19 -20.28 6.26 1.44
N ARG A 20 -19.20 7.03 1.60
CA ARG A 20 -19.33 8.48 1.90
C ARG A 20 -18.35 9.42 1.21
N GLY A 21 -17.36 8.89 0.47
CA GLY A 21 -16.33 9.76 -0.12
C GLY A 21 -15.44 10.41 0.94
N SER A 22 -15.57 10.02 2.22
CA SER A 22 -15.12 10.83 3.36
C SER A 22 -14.03 10.16 4.19
N ARG A 23 -13.53 8.98 3.81
CA ARG A 23 -12.44 8.27 4.53
C ARG A 23 -11.25 9.19 4.79
N LEU A 24 -10.93 10.06 3.84
CA LEU A 24 -9.84 11.03 3.92
C LEU A 24 -10.36 12.47 4.07
N GLU A 25 -11.58 12.68 4.60
CA GLU A 25 -12.20 14.02 4.69
C GLU A 25 -11.40 15.00 5.56
N ASP A 26 -10.68 14.48 6.56
CA ASP A 26 -9.83 15.26 7.44
C ASP A 26 -8.44 15.54 6.85
N PHE A 27 -8.12 15.06 5.65
CA PHE A 27 -6.80 15.22 5.03
C PHE A 27 -6.81 16.32 3.95
N PRO A 28 -5.74 17.13 3.86
CA PRO A 28 -4.45 16.97 4.54
C PRO A 28 -4.37 17.59 5.95
N GLU A 29 -5.42 18.22 6.47
CA GLU A 29 -5.40 18.96 7.73
C GLU A 29 -4.97 18.08 8.94
N ALA A 30 -5.31 16.79 8.92
CA ALA A 30 -4.93 15.80 9.92
C ALA A 30 -3.41 15.65 10.09
N ILE A 31 -2.60 16.10 9.12
CA ILE A 31 -1.14 16.03 9.15
C ILE A 31 -0.47 17.42 9.17
N ASP A 32 -1.21 18.52 9.37
CA ASP A 32 -0.64 19.88 9.38
C ASP A 32 0.54 20.03 10.35
N TYR A 33 0.46 19.39 11.52
CA TYR A 33 1.54 19.42 12.51
C TYR A 33 2.82 18.71 12.03
N LEU A 34 2.70 17.72 11.13
CA LEU A 34 3.83 17.06 10.49
C LEU A 34 4.38 17.93 9.36
N LEU A 35 3.52 18.59 8.59
CA LEU A 35 3.92 19.51 7.51
C LEU A 35 4.65 20.75 8.04
N ALA A 36 4.50 21.07 9.33
CA ALA A 36 5.31 22.09 10.00
C ALA A 36 6.77 21.67 10.24
N ARG A 37 7.13 20.39 10.04
CA ARG A 37 8.51 19.88 10.14
C ARG A 37 9.25 20.12 8.82
N ASP A 38 10.50 20.57 8.90
CA ASP A 38 11.35 20.85 7.72
C ASP A 38 11.63 19.62 6.83
N ASN A 39 11.40 18.42 7.34
CA ASN A 39 11.70 17.17 6.67
C ASN A 39 10.48 16.40 6.15
N VAL A 40 9.27 16.96 6.27
CA VAL A 40 8.05 16.38 5.69
C VAL A 40 7.58 17.29 4.56
N VAL A 41 7.33 16.73 3.38
CA VAL A 41 6.94 17.50 2.19
C VAL A 41 5.65 16.94 1.61
N LEU A 42 4.64 17.78 1.46
CA LEU A 42 3.41 17.43 0.76
C LEU A 42 3.59 17.63 -0.75
N TYR A 43 3.27 16.60 -1.52
CA TYR A 43 3.21 16.62 -2.98
C TYR A 43 1.78 16.39 -3.43
N GLU A 44 1.34 17.17 -4.42
CA GLU A 44 0.05 16.93 -5.06
C GLU A 44 0.15 15.72 -6.00
N SER A 45 -0.74 14.74 -5.84
CA SER A 45 -0.75 13.55 -6.70
C SER A 45 -1.26 13.91 -8.10
N PRO A 46 -0.42 13.81 -9.15
CA PRO A 46 -0.85 14.10 -10.52
C PRO A 46 -1.79 13.00 -11.03
N ALA A 47 -2.50 13.27 -12.12
CA ALA A 47 -3.12 12.18 -12.89
C ALA A 47 -2.03 11.43 -13.66
N ILE A 48 -2.06 10.10 -13.65
CA ILE A 48 -1.17 9.30 -14.48
C ILE A 48 -1.60 9.36 -15.96
N GLU A 49 -0.64 9.33 -16.88
CA GLU A 49 -0.93 9.22 -18.31
C GLU A 49 -1.47 7.83 -18.66
N GLU A 50 -2.48 7.78 -19.53
CA GLU A 50 -3.18 6.53 -19.90
C GLU A 50 -2.25 5.46 -20.46
N GLU A 51 -1.16 5.86 -21.13
CA GLU A 51 -0.17 4.94 -21.69
C GLU A 51 0.43 3.98 -20.64
N TRP A 52 0.60 4.45 -19.40
CA TRP A 52 1.14 3.64 -18.31
C TRP A 52 0.11 2.66 -17.78
N ILE A 53 -1.16 3.07 -17.75
CA ILE A 53 -2.28 2.19 -17.39
C ILE A 53 -2.40 1.07 -18.44
N LEU A 54 -2.29 1.39 -19.73
CA LEU A 54 -2.39 0.44 -20.84
C LEU A 54 -1.25 -0.59 -20.90
N LYS A 55 -0.09 -0.31 -20.28
CA LYS A 55 0.99 -1.31 -20.16
C LYS A 55 0.62 -2.43 -19.19
N VAL A 56 -0.23 -2.16 -18.20
CA VAL A 56 -0.64 -3.11 -17.15
C VAL A 56 -2.03 -3.68 -17.39
N HIS A 57 -2.98 -2.84 -17.81
CA HIS A 57 -4.40 -3.17 -17.94
C HIS A 57 -4.87 -3.13 -19.39
N THR A 58 -5.99 -3.79 -19.68
CA THR A 58 -6.62 -3.73 -21.00
C THR A 58 -7.39 -2.43 -21.23
N PRO A 59 -7.58 -1.99 -22.49
CA PRO A 59 -8.48 -0.89 -22.82
C PRO A 59 -9.92 -1.11 -22.32
N GLU A 60 -10.36 -2.36 -22.28
CA GLU A 60 -11.68 -2.76 -21.74
C GLU A 60 -11.79 -2.43 -20.25
N LEU A 61 -10.74 -2.70 -19.46
CA LEU A 61 -10.69 -2.36 -18.04
C LEU A 61 -10.77 -0.84 -17.85
N ILE A 62 -9.99 -0.06 -18.63
CA ILE A 62 -10.03 1.41 -18.56
C ILE A 62 -11.44 1.94 -18.79
N ARG A 63 -12.14 1.48 -19.84
CA ARG A 63 -13.53 1.88 -20.09
C ARG A 63 -14.47 1.50 -18.95
N GLY A 64 -14.25 0.35 -18.32
CA GLY A 64 -14.99 -0.07 -17.13
C GLY A 64 -14.78 0.90 -15.97
N VAL A 65 -13.53 1.26 -15.69
CA VAL A 65 -13.14 2.21 -14.64
C VAL A 65 -13.69 3.62 -14.92
N GLU A 66 -13.64 4.10 -16.16
CA GLU A 66 -14.25 5.39 -16.57
C GLU A 66 -15.76 5.43 -16.30
N SER A 67 -16.42 4.29 -16.46
CA SER A 67 -17.87 4.17 -16.28
C SER A 67 -18.30 4.04 -14.80
N ASP A 68 -17.37 3.76 -13.88
CA ASP A 68 -17.64 3.61 -12.45
C ASP A 68 -17.37 4.93 -11.70
N PRO A 69 -18.40 5.61 -11.16
CA PRO A 69 -18.22 6.85 -10.41
C PRO A 69 -17.31 6.70 -9.17
N LEU A 70 -17.22 5.50 -8.59
CA LEU A 70 -16.35 5.22 -7.44
C LEU A 70 -14.87 5.24 -7.81
N CYS A 71 -14.56 5.14 -9.10
CA CYS A 71 -13.20 5.17 -9.62
C CYS A 71 -12.72 6.53 -10.09
N SER A 72 -13.50 7.60 -9.87
CA SER A 72 -13.17 8.95 -10.35
C SER A 72 -11.84 9.52 -9.83
N THR A 73 -11.25 8.93 -8.78
CA THR A 73 -9.93 9.31 -8.25
C THR A 73 -8.79 8.40 -8.72
N GLY A 74 -9.07 7.34 -9.48
CA GLY A 74 -8.11 6.29 -9.83
C GLY A 74 -6.84 6.81 -10.52
N TRP A 75 -6.97 7.73 -11.48
CA TRP A 75 -5.81 8.34 -12.14
C TRP A 75 -4.89 9.08 -11.18
N HIS A 76 -5.45 9.81 -10.22
CA HIS A 76 -4.68 10.54 -9.21
C HIS A 76 -4.12 9.61 -8.13
N SER A 77 -4.84 8.53 -7.77
CA SER A 77 -4.29 7.48 -6.90
C SER A 77 -2.99 6.94 -7.49
N VAL A 78 -3.06 6.45 -8.74
CA VAL A 78 -1.90 5.86 -9.43
C VAL A 78 -0.79 6.88 -9.61
N GLY A 79 -1.10 8.09 -10.07
CA GLY A 79 -0.08 9.12 -10.30
C GLY A 79 0.64 9.55 -9.01
N GLY A 80 -0.04 9.52 -7.86
CA GLY A 80 0.59 9.74 -6.56
C GLY A 80 1.61 8.65 -6.20
N VAL A 81 1.26 7.38 -6.38
CA VAL A 81 2.14 6.23 -6.13
C VAL A 81 3.33 6.22 -7.10
N VAL A 82 3.09 6.51 -8.40
CA VAL A 82 4.18 6.62 -9.39
C VAL A 82 5.15 7.74 -9.04
N LEU A 83 4.64 8.93 -8.68
CA LEU A 83 5.48 10.07 -8.31
C LEU A 83 6.28 9.81 -7.03
N ALA A 84 5.69 9.11 -6.06
CA ALA A 84 6.37 8.71 -4.83
C ALA A 84 7.53 7.77 -5.11
N GLY A 85 7.27 6.67 -5.84
CA GLY A 85 8.29 5.70 -6.21
C GLY A 85 9.42 6.35 -7.00
N GLU A 86 9.11 7.23 -7.96
CA GLU A 86 10.11 7.97 -8.74
C GLU A 86 11.00 8.84 -7.85
N LYS A 87 10.41 9.65 -6.96
CA LYS A 87 11.18 10.55 -6.08
C LYS A 87 12.05 9.78 -5.08
N ILE A 88 11.59 8.62 -4.61
CA ILE A 88 12.37 7.73 -3.74
C ILE A 88 13.54 7.13 -4.52
N CYS A 89 13.29 6.54 -5.69
CA CYS A 89 14.33 5.88 -6.48
C CYS A 89 15.38 6.84 -7.06
N THR A 90 15.00 8.09 -7.34
CA THR A 90 15.92 9.15 -7.81
C THR A 90 16.64 9.88 -6.66
N GLY A 91 16.28 9.60 -5.41
CA GLY A 91 16.91 10.17 -4.22
C GLY A 91 16.48 11.60 -3.89
N GLU A 92 15.38 12.10 -4.48
CA GLU A 92 14.81 13.41 -4.12
C GLU A 92 14.20 13.39 -2.70
N ILE A 93 13.60 12.26 -2.33
CA ILE A 93 13.11 11.97 -0.98
C ILE A 93 13.66 10.63 -0.50
N TYR A 94 13.64 10.43 0.81
CA TYR A 94 14.18 9.22 1.46
C TYR A 94 13.15 8.08 1.45
N ASN A 95 11.92 8.39 1.82
CA ASN A 95 10.77 7.49 1.84
C ASN A 95 9.48 8.31 1.62
N GLY A 96 8.33 7.64 1.49
CA GLY A 96 7.07 8.35 1.31
C GLY A 96 5.83 7.57 1.71
N PHE A 97 4.73 8.32 1.90
CA PHE A 97 3.39 7.80 2.12
C PHE A 97 2.46 8.33 1.02
N ALA A 98 1.93 7.43 0.20
CA ALA A 98 0.94 7.75 -0.82
C ALA A 98 -0.47 7.53 -0.30
N LEU A 99 -1.21 8.63 -0.09
CA LEU A 99 -2.66 8.54 0.08
C LEU A 99 -3.30 8.27 -1.28
N ILE A 100 -4.31 7.40 -1.29
CA ILE A 100 -5.07 7.09 -2.50
C ILE A 100 -6.57 7.22 -2.25
N GLY A 101 -7.31 7.65 -3.26
CA GLY A 101 -8.78 7.74 -3.21
C GLY A 101 -9.48 6.43 -3.60
N ALA A 102 -8.87 5.67 -4.49
CA ALA A 102 -9.31 4.34 -4.93
C ALA A 102 -8.16 3.36 -4.83
N GLY A 103 -8.45 2.10 -4.46
CA GLY A 103 -7.44 1.05 -4.29
C GLY A 103 -6.88 0.48 -5.59
N GLY A 104 -5.89 -0.39 -5.49
CA GLY A 104 -5.27 -1.06 -6.64
C GLY A 104 -5.09 -2.58 -6.54
N HIS A 105 -4.93 -3.16 -5.35
CA HIS A 105 -4.45 -4.56 -5.25
C HIS A 105 -5.41 -5.66 -5.76
N HIS A 106 -6.70 -5.37 -5.94
CA HIS A 106 -7.70 -6.27 -6.55
C HIS A 106 -7.83 -6.09 -8.07
N SER A 107 -7.15 -5.10 -8.68
CA SER A 107 -7.23 -4.86 -10.11
C SER A 107 -6.22 -5.74 -10.86
N GLY A 108 -6.72 -6.70 -11.63
CA GLY A 108 -5.93 -7.58 -12.49
C GLY A 108 -5.78 -7.03 -13.91
N ARG A 109 -5.41 -7.89 -14.87
CA ARG A 109 -5.16 -7.45 -16.26
C ARG A 109 -6.41 -6.90 -16.96
N ASP A 110 -7.53 -7.60 -16.85
CA ASP A 110 -8.78 -7.33 -17.58
C ASP A 110 -10.01 -7.27 -16.68
N TYR A 111 -9.81 -7.25 -15.37
CA TYR A 111 -10.86 -7.10 -14.37
C TYR A 111 -10.45 -6.12 -13.26
N PHE A 112 -11.44 -5.47 -12.66
CA PHE A 112 -11.30 -4.64 -11.47
C PHE A 112 -12.49 -4.89 -10.53
N GLY A 113 -12.33 -4.59 -9.25
CA GLY A 113 -13.31 -4.92 -8.23
C GLY A 113 -12.80 -4.64 -6.83
N GLY A 114 -13.60 -4.92 -5.79
CA GLY A 114 -13.18 -4.67 -4.40
C GLY A 114 -12.79 -3.22 -4.14
N PHE A 115 -13.43 -2.28 -4.85
CA PHE A 115 -13.12 -0.84 -4.81
C PHE A 115 -11.71 -0.46 -5.27
N CYS A 116 -11.06 -1.39 -5.97
CA CYS A 116 -9.82 -1.14 -6.70
C CYS A 116 -10.13 -0.83 -8.17
N CYS A 117 -9.41 0.13 -8.73
CA CYS A 117 -9.66 0.63 -10.08
C CYS A 117 -8.49 0.25 -11.00
N PHE A 118 -7.30 0.78 -10.73
CA PHE A 118 -6.07 0.44 -11.41
C PHE A 118 -5.05 -0.05 -10.40
N ASN A 119 -4.19 -1.01 -10.78
CA ASN A 119 -3.14 -1.53 -9.92
C ASN A 119 -1.98 -0.53 -9.83
N ASP A 120 -2.07 0.39 -8.88
CA ASP A 120 -1.13 1.47 -8.63
C ASP A 120 0.33 1.00 -8.45
N VAL A 121 0.57 -0.01 -7.61
CA VAL A 121 1.91 -0.54 -7.36
C VAL A 121 2.49 -1.20 -8.62
N VAL A 122 1.73 -2.01 -9.36
CA VAL A 122 2.24 -2.67 -10.57
C VAL A 122 2.49 -1.67 -11.71
N ILE A 123 1.66 -0.63 -11.84
CA ILE A 123 1.91 0.48 -12.78
C ILE A 123 3.21 1.21 -12.38
N THR A 124 3.42 1.45 -11.09
CA THR A 124 4.66 2.09 -10.59
C THR A 124 5.90 1.25 -10.87
N ILE A 125 5.84 -0.07 -10.63
CA ILE A 125 6.92 -1.00 -11.00
C ILE A 125 7.22 -0.93 -12.51
N THR A 126 6.18 -0.91 -13.33
CA THR A 126 6.30 -0.82 -14.79
C THR A 126 6.97 0.48 -15.22
N TYR A 127 6.54 1.62 -14.65
CA TYR A 127 7.13 2.93 -14.89
C TYR A 127 8.61 2.99 -14.50
N LEU A 128 8.95 2.56 -13.27
CA LEU A 128 10.31 2.63 -12.74
C LEU A 128 11.29 1.72 -13.51
N ARG A 129 10.84 0.57 -13.98
CA ARG A 129 11.65 -0.30 -14.86
C ARG A 129 11.98 0.36 -16.18
N GLU A 130 10.99 0.99 -16.80
CA GLU A 130 11.16 1.54 -18.15
C GLU A 130 11.91 2.86 -18.15
N ILE A 131 11.60 3.76 -17.21
CA ILE A 131 12.18 5.11 -17.17
C ILE A 131 13.49 5.15 -16.40
N HIS A 132 13.60 4.40 -15.30
CA HIS A 132 14.73 4.50 -14.35
C HIS A 132 15.58 3.23 -14.27
N ASN A 133 15.25 2.18 -15.03
CA ASN A 133 15.96 0.90 -15.03
C ASN A 133 16.08 0.24 -13.63
N ILE A 134 15.10 0.49 -12.75
CA ILE A 134 14.99 -0.14 -11.43
C ILE A 134 14.29 -1.48 -11.60
N GLN A 135 14.85 -2.58 -11.11
CA GLN A 135 14.40 -3.91 -11.54
C GLN A 135 13.69 -4.71 -10.45
N ARG A 136 14.16 -4.59 -9.20
CA ARG A 136 13.77 -5.49 -8.12
C ARG A 136 12.88 -4.78 -7.10
N PHE A 137 11.70 -5.34 -6.83
CA PHE A 137 10.73 -4.73 -5.92
C PHE A 137 10.27 -5.74 -4.87
N ALA A 138 10.00 -5.27 -3.66
CA ALA A 138 9.33 -6.08 -2.65
C ALA A 138 8.03 -5.40 -2.22
N ILE A 139 6.97 -6.18 -2.08
CA ILE A 139 5.64 -5.74 -1.66
C ILE A 139 5.27 -6.55 -0.42
N LEU A 140 5.10 -5.86 0.70
CA LEU A 140 4.36 -6.37 1.85
C LEU A 140 2.92 -5.84 1.74
N ASP A 141 1.96 -6.73 1.56
CA ASP A 141 0.53 -6.39 1.57
C ASP A 141 -0.09 -6.86 2.89
N THR A 142 -0.54 -5.89 3.70
CA THR A 142 -1.19 -6.14 5.01
C THR A 142 -2.67 -5.76 5.02
N ASP A 143 -3.26 -5.54 3.84
CA ASP A 143 -4.71 -5.42 3.71
C ASP A 143 -5.41 -6.71 4.15
N ALA A 144 -6.63 -6.60 4.69
CA ALA A 144 -7.43 -7.74 5.13
C ALA A 144 -7.97 -8.62 3.97
N HIS A 145 -7.65 -8.30 2.73
CA HIS A 145 -8.09 -9.04 1.56
C HIS A 145 -6.90 -9.49 0.72
N HIS A 146 -7.05 -10.63 0.05
CA HIS A 146 -6.01 -11.10 -0.86
C HIS A 146 -5.82 -10.11 -1.99
N GLY A 147 -4.60 -9.63 -2.20
CA GLY A 147 -4.22 -8.79 -3.34
C GLY A 147 -4.18 -9.60 -4.65
N ASP A 148 -5.33 -10.11 -5.08
CA ASP A 148 -5.47 -11.07 -6.17
C ASP A 148 -5.12 -10.46 -7.53
N GLY A 149 -5.44 -9.19 -7.75
CA GLY A 149 -5.04 -8.46 -8.95
C GLY A 149 -3.52 -8.29 -9.03
N THR A 150 -2.90 -7.88 -7.91
CA THR A 150 -1.43 -7.80 -7.80
C THR A 150 -0.79 -9.16 -8.02
N ARG A 151 -1.37 -10.23 -7.44
CA ARG A 151 -0.90 -11.60 -7.65
C ARG A 151 -1.02 -12.02 -9.11
N ASP A 152 -2.15 -11.77 -9.77
CA ASP A 152 -2.37 -12.15 -11.16
C ASP A 152 -1.34 -11.51 -12.11
N LEU A 153 -1.08 -10.21 -11.91
CA LEU A 153 -0.16 -9.43 -12.73
C LEU A 153 1.31 -9.82 -12.51
N LEU A 154 1.69 -10.20 -11.29
CA LEU A 154 3.08 -10.44 -10.92
C LEU A 154 3.47 -11.91 -10.80
N LYS A 155 2.54 -12.88 -10.83
CA LYS A 155 2.81 -14.30 -10.50
C LYS A 155 4.03 -14.93 -11.19
N ASN A 156 4.37 -14.47 -12.39
CA ASN A 156 5.49 -15.00 -13.18
C ASN A 156 6.74 -14.10 -13.18
N ASP A 157 6.75 -13.02 -12.39
CA ASP A 157 7.85 -12.06 -12.33
C ASP A 157 8.82 -12.41 -11.18
N PRO A 158 10.01 -12.96 -11.47
CA PRO A 158 10.96 -13.35 -10.43
C PRO A 158 11.63 -12.14 -9.75
N ASP A 159 11.55 -10.95 -10.36
CA ASP A 159 12.13 -9.72 -9.86
C ASP A 159 11.16 -8.92 -8.98
N VAL A 160 10.04 -9.53 -8.58
CA VAL A 160 9.15 -8.97 -7.54
C VAL A 160 8.86 -9.99 -6.44
N LEU A 161 9.25 -9.67 -5.19
CA LEU A 161 8.78 -10.37 -4.00
C LEU A 161 7.42 -9.80 -3.58
N HIS A 162 6.38 -10.61 -3.51
CA HIS A 162 5.06 -10.20 -3.02
C HIS A 162 4.58 -11.15 -1.91
N VAL A 163 4.62 -10.64 -0.67
CA VAL A 163 4.16 -11.30 0.55
C VAL A 163 2.82 -10.68 0.97
N CYS A 164 1.74 -11.46 0.86
CA CYS A 164 0.38 -11.00 1.09
C CYS A 164 -0.22 -11.67 2.33
N PHE A 165 -0.55 -10.87 3.35
CA PHE A 165 -1.20 -11.34 4.56
C PHE A 165 -2.70 -11.47 4.34
N CYS A 166 -3.13 -12.67 3.98
CA CYS A 166 -4.47 -12.93 3.47
C CYS A 166 -5.13 -14.15 4.14
N GLY A 167 -6.25 -14.61 3.59
CA GLY A 167 -6.94 -15.83 4.03
C GLY A 167 -6.39 -17.11 3.42
N MET A 168 -5.32 -17.01 2.63
CA MET A 168 -4.71 -18.11 1.91
C MET A 168 -3.34 -18.44 2.48
N GLU A 169 -2.88 -19.66 2.24
CA GLU A 169 -1.54 -20.13 2.59
C GLU A 169 -0.92 -20.78 1.37
N THR A 170 -0.05 -20.02 0.67
CA THR A 170 0.60 -20.49 -0.55
C THR A 170 2.03 -19.93 -0.64
N CYS A 171 2.90 -20.64 -1.35
CA CYS A 171 4.23 -20.15 -1.69
C CYS A 171 4.61 -20.69 -3.07
N SER A 172 5.00 -19.81 -4.00
CA SER A 172 5.56 -20.23 -5.29
C SER A 172 6.88 -20.98 -5.12
N GLU A 173 7.24 -21.76 -6.13
CA GLU A 173 8.47 -22.57 -6.14
C GLU A 173 9.75 -21.73 -5.99
N ASP A 174 9.77 -20.53 -6.57
CA ASP A 174 10.88 -19.58 -6.47
C ASP A 174 10.87 -18.77 -5.15
N GLY A 175 9.84 -18.95 -4.31
CA GLY A 175 9.69 -18.29 -3.02
C GLY A 175 9.35 -16.79 -3.09
N THR A 176 9.02 -16.26 -4.27
CA THR A 176 8.75 -14.82 -4.46
C THR A 176 7.27 -14.44 -4.33
N LYS A 177 6.35 -15.39 -4.45
CA LYS A 177 4.91 -15.19 -4.32
C LYS A 177 4.41 -15.96 -3.10
N VAL A 178 4.15 -15.23 -2.01
CA VAL A 178 3.84 -15.83 -0.71
C VAL A 178 2.52 -15.28 -0.21
N ASP A 179 1.58 -16.17 0.07
CA ASP A 179 0.34 -15.87 0.76
C ASP A 179 0.47 -16.41 2.19
N VAL A 180 0.33 -15.52 3.17
CA VAL A 180 0.47 -15.82 4.59
C VAL A 180 -0.89 -15.73 5.25
N PRO A 181 -1.37 -16.78 5.93
CA PRO A 181 -2.63 -16.72 6.66
C PRO A 181 -2.49 -15.76 7.85
N ALA A 182 -3.32 -14.72 7.88
CA ALA A 182 -3.27 -13.75 8.98
C ALA A 182 -3.65 -14.38 10.34
N PRO A 183 -2.90 -14.08 11.42
CA PRO A 183 -3.27 -14.50 12.76
C PRO A 183 -4.64 -13.94 13.17
N GLY A 184 -5.51 -14.79 13.75
CA GLY A 184 -6.86 -14.39 14.18
C GLY A 184 -8.00 -14.95 13.31
N GLY A 185 -7.67 -15.58 12.18
CA GLY A 185 -8.62 -16.28 11.31
C GLY A 185 -9.26 -15.38 10.26
N TYR A 186 -9.61 -15.98 9.11
CA TYR A 186 -10.32 -15.33 8.01
C TYR A 186 -11.79 -15.75 7.98
N TRP A 187 -12.68 -14.81 7.65
CA TRP A 187 -14.09 -15.03 7.27
C TRP A 187 -14.94 -15.92 8.21
N GLY A 188 -15.87 -15.29 8.94
CA GLY A 188 -17.13 -15.90 9.37
C GLY A 188 -17.08 -17.03 10.42
N PHE A 189 -15.90 -17.48 10.83
CA PHE A 189 -15.77 -18.33 12.01
C PHE A 189 -15.43 -17.48 13.23
N TRP A 190 -16.16 -17.76 14.30
CA TRP A 190 -16.07 -17.16 15.63
C TRP A 190 -14.71 -17.42 16.30
N GLY A 191 -13.63 -17.00 15.68
CA GLY A 191 -12.35 -16.83 16.35
C GLY A 191 -12.48 -15.62 17.25
N LYS A 192 -12.47 -15.82 18.57
CA LYS A 192 -12.13 -14.71 19.46
C LYS A 192 -10.79 -14.17 18.98
N ALA A 193 -10.66 -12.85 18.82
CA ALA A 193 -9.36 -12.22 18.65
C ALA A 193 -8.41 -12.89 19.64
N ALA A 194 -7.32 -13.46 19.14
CA ALA A 194 -6.38 -14.16 19.99
C ALA A 194 -6.01 -13.21 21.14
N ASN A 195 -5.86 -13.74 22.35
CA ASN A 195 -5.18 -12.97 23.39
C ASN A 195 -3.84 -12.55 22.77
N ASN A 196 -3.60 -11.24 22.68
CA ASN A 196 -2.39 -10.67 22.06
C ASN A 196 -2.31 -10.74 20.51
N VAL A 197 -3.43 -10.52 19.81
CA VAL A 197 -3.47 -10.53 18.33
C VAL A 197 -2.49 -9.55 17.68
N ASP A 198 -2.25 -8.38 18.31
CA ASP A 198 -1.30 -7.38 17.81
C ASP A 198 0.12 -7.94 17.71
N GLU A 199 0.62 -8.55 18.80
CA GLU A 199 1.95 -9.15 18.84
C GLU A 199 2.04 -10.34 17.88
N ALA A 200 1.01 -11.19 17.84
CA ALA A 200 0.99 -12.34 16.93
C ALA A 200 1.07 -11.92 15.46
N TYR A 201 0.30 -10.90 15.06
CA TYR A 201 0.30 -10.39 13.69
C TYR A 201 1.64 -9.72 13.35
N ALA A 202 2.14 -8.82 14.20
CA ALA A 202 3.40 -8.12 13.95
C ALA A 202 4.61 -9.08 13.92
N ASN A 203 4.65 -10.08 14.81
CA ASN A 203 5.69 -11.11 14.78
C ASN A 203 5.63 -11.95 13.50
N LYS A 204 4.42 -12.33 13.06
CA LYS A 204 4.28 -13.09 11.81
C LYS A 204 4.74 -12.27 10.60
N VAL A 205 4.47 -10.97 10.57
CA VAL A 205 5.02 -10.05 9.55
C VAL A 205 6.55 -10.09 9.55
N ARG A 206 7.19 -9.99 10.71
CA ARG A 206 8.66 -10.06 10.81
C ARG A 206 9.24 -11.38 10.34
N GLU A 207 8.64 -12.48 10.78
CA GLU A 207 9.07 -13.84 10.46
C GLU A 207 8.97 -14.13 8.95
N GLU A 208 7.89 -13.70 8.30
CA GLU A 208 7.65 -13.98 6.89
C GLU A 208 8.27 -12.96 5.95
N PHE A 209 8.29 -11.67 6.29
CA PHE A 209 8.79 -10.65 5.39
C PHE A 209 10.29 -10.40 5.55
N GLY A 210 10.80 -10.29 6.79
CA GLY A 210 12.16 -9.83 7.08
C GLY A 210 13.26 -10.68 6.41
N PRO A 211 13.32 -12.01 6.65
CA PRO A 211 14.30 -12.87 6.01
C PRO A 211 14.16 -12.90 4.49
N ARG A 212 12.93 -12.85 3.96
CA ARG A 212 12.68 -12.90 2.51
C ARG A 212 13.18 -11.65 1.83
N VAL A 213 12.83 -10.46 2.34
CA VAL A 213 13.23 -9.20 1.73
C VAL A 213 14.74 -8.98 1.83
N ALA A 214 15.38 -9.36 2.95
CA ALA A 214 16.83 -9.29 3.11
C ALA A 214 17.58 -10.20 2.13
N ASN A 215 17.08 -11.43 1.89
CA ASN A 215 17.64 -12.33 0.89
C ASN A 215 17.34 -11.85 -0.54
N PHE A 216 16.16 -11.28 -0.75
CA PHE A 216 15.72 -10.79 -2.05
C PHE A 216 16.48 -9.53 -2.49
N LYS A 217 16.84 -8.61 -1.60
CA LYS A 217 17.59 -7.37 -1.94
C LYS A 217 16.89 -6.55 -3.05
N PRO A 218 15.67 -6.05 -2.79
CA PRO A 218 14.98 -5.16 -3.72
C PRO A 218 15.68 -3.80 -3.82
N ASP A 219 15.34 -3.05 -4.87
CA ASP A 219 15.72 -1.64 -5.04
C ASP A 219 14.73 -0.69 -4.32
N LEU A 220 13.47 -1.10 -4.19
CA LEU A 220 12.39 -0.38 -3.51
C LEU A 220 11.45 -1.36 -2.80
N ILE A 221 11.03 -1.00 -1.58
CA ILE A 221 10.00 -1.71 -0.83
C ILE A 221 8.69 -0.92 -0.88
N PHE A 222 7.61 -1.59 -1.23
CA PHE A 222 6.24 -1.13 -1.03
C PHE A 222 5.65 -1.80 0.21
N TRP A 223 5.04 -1.00 1.08
CA TRP A 223 4.09 -1.49 2.06
C TRP A 223 2.68 -1.09 1.61
N TYR A 224 1.92 -2.05 1.09
CA TYR A 224 0.51 -1.85 0.78
C TYR A 224 -0.28 -1.96 2.10
N PHE A 225 -0.58 -0.78 2.67
CA PHE A 225 -1.04 -0.61 4.03
C PHE A 225 -2.58 -0.46 4.07
N GLY A 226 -3.29 -1.59 4.13
CA GLY A 226 -4.71 -1.61 4.48
C GLY A 226 -4.92 -1.56 6.00
N PHE A 227 -5.73 -0.61 6.48
CA PHE A 227 -6.09 -0.53 7.90
C PHE A 227 -7.45 -1.17 8.22
N ASP A 228 -8.08 -1.82 7.24
CA ASP A 228 -9.33 -2.56 7.42
C ASP A 228 -9.21 -3.76 8.37
N THR A 229 -8.00 -4.25 8.61
CA THR A 229 -7.67 -5.23 9.67
C THR A 229 -7.86 -4.68 11.10
N HIS A 230 -7.98 -3.35 11.28
CA HIS A 230 -8.19 -2.73 12.59
C HIS A 230 -9.54 -3.14 13.19
N LYS A 231 -9.59 -3.27 14.52
CA LYS A 231 -10.80 -3.52 15.29
C LYS A 231 -11.89 -2.51 14.93
N GLY A 232 -12.99 -3.00 14.37
CA GLY A 232 -14.18 -2.20 14.06
C GLY A 232 -14.22 -1.58 12.67
N ASP A 233 -13.33 -1.99 11.75
CA ASP A 233 -13.48 -1.78 10.31
C ASP A 233 -13.97 -3.08 9.61
N TYR A 234 -14.20 -3.05 8.29
CA TYR A 234 -14.89 -4.13 7.57
C TYR A 234 -14.09 -5.43 7.40
N GLY A 235 -12.75 -5.35 7.43
CA GLY A 235 -11.83 -6.49 7.37
C GLY A 235 -11.30 -6.92 8.76
N SER A 236 -11.94 -6.45 9.83
CA SER A 236 -11.36 -6.46 11.18
C SER A 236 -10.84 -7.83 11.63
N LEU A 237 -9.53 -7.92 11.83
CA LEU A 237 -8.85 -9.02 12.55
C LEU A 237 -8.73 -8.73 14.06
N GLY A 238 -9.21 -7.55 14.49
CA GLY A 238 -9.13 -7.11 15.88
C GLY A 238 -7.84 -6.38 16.22
N LEU A 239 -7.04 -5.99 15.21
CA LEU A 239 -5.79 -5.25 15.42
C LEU A 239 -6.05 -3.87 16.02
N SER A 240 -5.13 -3.42 16.87
CA SER A 240 -5.14 -2.05 17.38
C SER A 240 -4.08 -1.19 16.70
N LYS A 241 -4.14 0.12 16.94
CA LYS A 241 -3.09 1.08 16.56
C LYS A 241 -1.67 0.63 16.91
N ALA A 242 -1.49 -0.10 18.01
CA ALA A 242 -0.17 -0.57 18.42
C ALA A 242 0.45 -1.52 17.39
N CYS A 243 -0.33 -2.42 16.77
CA CYS A 243 0.16 -3.34 15.74
C CYS A 243 0.67 -2.58 14.51
N PHE A 244 -0.10 -1.61 14.01
CA PHE A 244 0.28 -0.83 12.83
C PHE A 244 1.54 0.01 13.05
N LEU A 245 1.70 0.60 14.24
CA LEU A 245 2.94 1.31 14.60
C LEU A 245 4.14 0.37 14.71
N ASP A 246 3.93 -0.82 15.26
CA ASP A 246 4.99 -1.82 15.38
C ASP A 246 5.48 -2.30 14.00
N ILE A 247 4.55 -2.52 13.06
CA ILE A 247 4.87 -2.82 11.66
C ILE A 247 5.55 -1.62 10.98
N ALA A 248 5.10 -0.38 11.22
CA ALA A 248 5.72 0.80 10.63
C ALA A 248 7.19 0.96 11.04
N HIS A 249 7.52 0.76 12.32
CA HIS A 249 8.91 0.77 12.79
C HIS A 249 9.73 -0.37 12.17
N PHE A 250 9.15 -1.57 12.09
CA PHE A 250 9.80 -2.70 11.43
C PHE A 250 10.08 -2.43 9.94
N MET A 251 9.11 -1.89 9.20
CA MET A 251 9.26 -1.58 7.78
C MET A 251 10.30 -0.51 7.54
N ARG A 252 10.32 0.57 8.35
CA ARG A 252 11.35 1.60 8.25
C ARG A 252 12.74 1.02 8.51
N GLN A 253 12.91 0.27 9.60
CA GLN A 253 14.19 -0.37 9.93
C GLN A 253 14.65 -1.31 8.82
N THR A 254 13.73 -2.13 8.30
CA THR A 254 14.03 -3.08 7.22
C THR A 254 14.46 -2.34 5.95
N ALA A 255 13.80 -1.23 5.60
CA ALA A 255 14.19 -0.42 4.46
C ALA A 255 15.56 0.24 4.66
N ASP A 256 15.83 0.78 5.85
CA ASP A 256 17.15 1.32 6.20
C ASP A 256 18.27 0.29 6.01
N GLU A 257 18.02 -0.96 6.39
CA GLU A 257 19.01 -2.05 6.31
C GLU A 257 19.16 -2.64 4.90
N VAL A 258 18.07 -2.72 4.12
CA VAL A 258 18.03 -3.50 2.86
C VAL A 258 18.07 -2.62 1.62
N THR A 259 17.50 -1.42 1.66
CA THR A 259 17.31 -0.55 0.49
C THR A 259 17.83 0.87 0.67
N ASP A 260 18.66 1.11 1.70
CA ASP A 260 19.13 2.45 2.11
C ASP A 260 17.97 3.42 2.38
N GLY A 261 16.88 2.90 2.94
CA GLY A 261 15.69 3.66 3.35
C GLY A 261 14.59 3.80 2.31
N ARG A 262 14.78 3.26 1.10
CA ARG A 262 13.79 3.33 0.02
C ARG A 262 12.55 2.49 0.34
N LEU A 263 11.56 3.16 0.92
CA LEU A 263 10.27 2.63 1.33
C LEU A 263 9.15 3.56 0.88
N GLU A 264 8.16 2.98 0.22
CA GLU A 264 6.89 3.64 -0.09
C GLU A 264 5.76 2.92 0.63
N VAL A 265 5.03 3.65 1.47
CA VAL A 265 3.79 3.16 2.08
C VAL A 265 2.62 3.61 1.21
N VAL A 266 1.88 2.67 0.65
CA VAL A 266 0.71 2.93 -0.20
C VAL A 266 -0.52 2.62 0.62
N LEU A 267 -1.40 3.60 0.83
CA LEU A 267 -2.64 3.37 1.55
C LEU A 267 -3.50 2.33 0.83
N GLY A 268 -3.99 1.30 1.51
CA GLY A 268 -4.85 0.26 0.94
C GLY A 268 -6.32 0.43 1.36
N GLY A 269 -6.92 -0.66 1.82
CA GLY A 269 -8.24 -0.73 2.41
C GLY A 269 -8.37 -0.02 3.76
N GLY A 270 -9.59 -0.06 4.28
CA GLY A 270 -10.04 0.70 5.43
C GLY A 270 -11.06 1.76 5.02
N SER A 271 -12.14 1.90 5.77
CA SER A 271 -13.31 2.71 5.37
C SER A 271 -13.61 3.87 6.32
N ARG A 272 -13.08 3.81 7.54
CA ARG A 272 -13.45 4.72 8.61
C ARG A 272 -12.53 5.92 8.71
N THR A 273 -13.11 7.13 8.61
CA THR A 273 -12.38 8.40 8.80
C THR A 273 -11.67 8.44 10.14
N ASP A 274 -12.35 8.08 11.23
CA ASP A 274 -11.78 8.16 12.58
C ASP A 274 -10.54 7.28 12.75
N LEU A 275 -10.49 6.15 12.04
CA LEU A 275 -9.32 5.26 12.03
C LEU A 275 -8.22 5.80 11.11
N ALA A 276 -8.56 6.32 9.93
CA ALA A 276 -7.59 6.95 9.02
C ALA A 276 -6.83 8.08 9.74
N THR A 277 -7.56 8.98 10.41
CA THR A 277 -7.00 10.10 11.18
C THR A 277 -6.19 9.62 12.39
N ALA A 278 -6.56 8.50 13.01
CA ALA A 278 -5.84 7.96 14.18
C ALA A 278 -4.56 7.17 13.83
N LEU A 279 -4.47 6.61 12.62
CA LEU A 279 -3.43 5.65 12.21
C LEU A 279 -2.42 6.22 11.22
N ILE A 280 -2.86 7.01 10.22
CA ILE A 280 -1.98 7.51 9.15
C ILE A 280 -0.95 8.52 9.67
N PRO A 281 -1.30 9.58 10.43
CA PRO A 281 -0.31 10.57 10.88
C PRO A 281 0.83 9.96 11.72
N PRO A 282 0.56 9.05 12.70
CA PRO A 282 1.64 8.36 13.42
C PRO A 282 2.56 7.52 12.53
N ILE A 283 2.06 6.88 11.46
CA ILE A 283 2.90 6.13 10.53
C ILE A 283 3.81 7.09 9.75
N ILE A 284 3.28 8.22 9.28
CA ILE A 284 4.08 9.27 8.62
C ILE A 284 5.13 9.83 9.59
N GLU A 285 4.79 9.99 10.87
CA GLU A 285 5.73 10.42 11.91
C GLU A 285 6.90 9.45 12.04
N VAL A 286 6.65 8.14 12.05
CA VAL A 286 7.69 7.09 12.06
C VAL A 286 8.58 7.17 10.82
N LEU A 287 8.01 7.40 9.63
CA LEU A 287 8.78 7.54 8.39
C LEU A 287 9.69 8.78 8.41
N ALA A 288 9.28 9.84 9.12
CA ALA A 288 9.97 11.11 9.22
C ALA A 288 10.99 11.20 10.37
N GLU A 289 11.17 10.15 11.17
CA GLU A 289 12.26 10.05 12.17
C GLU A 289 13.62 9.79 11.49
#